data_AF-F0VEU6-F1
#
_entry.id   AF-F0VEU6-F1
#
_cell.length_a   1.000
_cell.length_b   1.000
_cell.length_c   1.000
_cell.angle_alpha   90.00
_cell.angle_beta   90.00
_cell.angle_gamma   90.00
#
_symmetry.space_group_name_H-M   'P 1'
#
loop_
_entity.id
_entity.type
_entity.pdbx_description
1 polymer ?
#
loop_
_entity_poly.entity_id
_entity_poly.type
_entity_poly.pdbx_seq_one_letter_code
_entity_poly.pdbx_strand_id
1 'polypeptide(L)'
;MEEISRASAGIGLSYGAHSNLCINQADRAVSQQHPNRDSDTHPPPRALSFGAAYSRKCRWRSCNVRTDSSRKVTAFLVEKGMDGLARGNKLDKLGMRCSETCELFFDNIHIPPENILGTPGEGAKVLMSGLDSERLVLAGGPLGIMAACLDVVFPYINHRQQFGQPVADFQLMQGKLADAYTIFISHRAFLYSVARAYSEGSAGRADCAAAILCCAEKATHVALDTIQMLGGNG
;
A
#
# COMPACT_ATOMS: atom_id res chain seq x y z
N MET A 1 7.03 5.39 2.46
CA MET A 1 6.54 4.27 1.64
C MET A 1 7.58 3.86 0.61
N GLU A 2 8.02 4.79 -0.25
CA GLU A 2 9.02 4.56 -1.30
C GLU A 2 10.29 3.85 -0.81
N GLU A 3 11.02 4.44 0.14
CA GLU A 3 12.28 3.85 0.63
C GLU A 3 12.12 2.48 1.30
N ILE A 4 11.00 2.25 2.00
CA ILE A 4 10.72 0.95 2.61
C ILE A 4 10.50 -0.10 1.51
N SER A 5 9.78 0.26 0.45
CA SER A 5 9.53 -0.62 -0.69
C SER A 5 10.77 -0.84 -1.56
N ARG A 6 11.68 0.14 -1.62
CA ARG A 6 13.00 0.02 -2.25
C ARG A 6 13.85 -1.04 -1.53
N ALA A 7 13.81 -1.07 -0.20
CA ALA A 7 14.47 -2.11 0.58
C ALA A 7 13.74 -3.47 0.49
N SER A 8 12.42 -3.48 0.63
CA SER A 8 11.59 -4.68 0.49
C SER A 8 10.13 -4.32 0.26
N ALA A 9 9.65 -4.56 -0.97
CA ALA A 9 8.28 -4.26 -1.36
C ALA A 9 7.21 -4.92 -0.46
N GLY A 10 7.45 -6.14 0.04
CA GLY A 10 6.48 -6.79 0.93
C GLY A 10 6.49 -6.27 2.37
N ILE A 11 7.63 -5.73 2.86
CA ILE A 11 7.65 -4.96 4.11
C ILE A 11 6.94 -3.62 3.88
N GLY A 12 7.20 -2.97 2.73
CA GLY A 12 6.51 -1.77 2.30
C GLY A 12 4.99 -1.94 2.27
N LEU A 13 4.48 -3.03 1.69
CA LEU A 13 3.05 -3.37 1.70
C LEU A 13 2.51 -3.51 3.12
N SER A 14 3.23 -4.23 4.00
CA SER A 14 2.84 -4.39 5.40
C SER A 14 2.80 -3.05 6.13
N TYR A 15 3.78 -2.18 5.87
CA TYR A 15 3.83 -0.82 6.39
C TYR A 15 2.66 0.02 5.87
N GLY A 16 2.38 0.03 4.57
CA GLY A 16 1.30 0.81 3.96
C GLY A 16 -0.08 0.37 4.46
N ALA A 17 -0.29 -0.94 4.58
CA ALA A 17 -1.46 -1.49 5.26
C ALA A 17 -1.55 -0.95 6.70
N HIS A 18 -0.46 -1.02 7.47
CA HIS A 18 -0.47 -0.65 8.89
C HIS A 18 -0.51 0.86 9.19
N SER A 19 0.11 1.71 8.39
CA SER A 19 0.16 3.15 8.65
C SER A 19 -1.04 3.85 8.04
N ASN A 20 -1.42 3.51 6.81
CA ASN A 20 -2.44 4.25 6.08
C ASN A 20 -3.81 3.58 6.13
N LEU A 21 -3.93 2.31 5.71
CA LEU A 21 -5.26 1.68 5.73
C LEU A 21 -5.78 1.59 7.16
N CYS A 22 -4.89 1.30 8.09
CA CYS A 22 -5.15 1.16 9.52
C CYS A 22 -5.32 2.49 10.25
N ILE A 23 -4.20 3.15 10.58
CA ILE A 23 -4.17 4.25 11.54
C ILE A 23 -4.90 5.47 10.99
N ASN A 24 -4.62 5.86 9.74
CA ASN A 24 -5.24 7.02 9.11
C ASN A 24 -6.77 6.86 8.95
N GLN A 25 -7.27 5.67 8.63
CA GLN A 25 -8.73 5.45 8.56
C GLN A 25 -9.41 5.49 9.93
N ALA A 26 -8.78 4.91 10.95
CA ALA A 26 -9.32 4.97 12.31
C ALA A 26 -9.38 6.43 12.80
N ASP A 27 -8.30 7.19 12.59
CA ASP A 27 -8.21 8.59 12.97
C ASP A 27 -9.26 9.46 12.26
N ARG A 28 -9.45 9.24 10.95
CA ARG A 28 -10.50 9.89 10.15
C ARG A 28 -11.91 9.54 10.63
N ALA A 29 -12.17 8.27 10.93
CA ALA A 29 -13.48 7.83 11.40
C ALA A 29 -13.82 8.43 12.77
N VAL A 30 -12.84 8.51 13.68
CA VAL A 30 -13.00 9.13 15.01
C VAL A 30 -13.22 10.64 14.89
N SER A 31 -12.45 11.31 14.03
CA SER A 31 -12.59 12.75 13.78
C SER A 31 -13.97 13.10 13.22
N GLN A 32 -14.55 12.23 12.38
CA GLN A 32 -15.90 12.41 11.85
C GLN A 32 -17.01 12.18 12.90
N GLN A 33 -16.80 11.31 13.89
CA GLN A 33 -17.73 11.10 15.00
C GLN A 33 -17.67 12.22 16.05
N HIS A 34 -16.51 12.89 16.20
CA HIS A 34 -16.29 13.92 17.21
C HIS A 34 -15.58 15.16 16.64
N PRO A 35 -16.31 16.05 15.94
CA PRO A 35 -15.72 17.19 15.23
C PRO A 35 -15.07 18.28 16.11
N ASN A 36 -15.25 18.24 17.43
CA ASN A 36 -14.66 19.19 18.41
C ASN A 36 -13.54 18.57 19.27
N ARG A 37 -12.99 17.40 18.91
CA ARG A 37 -11.84 16.81 19.61
C ARG A 37 -10.55 17.19 18.90
N ASP A 38 -9.75 18.07 19.50
CA ASP A 38 -8.40 18.40 19.02
C ASP A 38 -7.50 17.16 19.06
N SER A 39 -6.85 16.84 17.93
CA SER A 39 -5.97 15.68 17.75
C SER A 39 -4.73 15.70 18.66
N ASP A 40 -4.35 16.86 19.21
CA ASP A 40 -3.13 17.05 20.00
C ASP A 40 -3.31 16.83 21.51
N THR A 41 -4.55 16.83 22.03
CA THR A 41 -4.81 16.82 23.48
C THR A 41 -5.11 15.44 24.06
N HIS A 42 -5.31 14.44 23.21
CA HIS A 42 -5.53 13.06 23.63
C HIS A 42 -4.64 12.12 22.82
N PRO A 43 -3.99 11.12 23.48
CA PRO A 43 -3.22 10.13 22.74
C PRO A 43 -4.13 9.49 21.68
N PRO A 44 -3.64 9.26 20.45
CA PRO A 44 -4.42 8.57 19.44
C PRO A 44 -4.98 7.28 20.07
N PRO A 45 -6.25 6.91 19.79
CA PRO A 45 -6.79 5.66 20.30
C PRO A 45 -5.79 4.56 19.93
N ARG A 46 -5.22 3.92 20.96
CA ARG A 46 -4.01 3.09 20.89
C ARG A 46 -3.98 2.25 19.60
N ALA A 47 -3.28 2.77 18.57
CA ALA A 47 -3.04 2.22 17.23
C ALA A 47 -4.07 1.18 16.73
N LEU A 48 -5.01 1.61 15.88
CA LEU A 48 -6.10 0.79 15.35
C LEU A 48 -5.95 0.53 13.85
N SER A 49 -6.31 -0.70 13.41
CA SER A 49 -5.87 -1.27 12.12
C SER A 49 -6.94 -1.82 11.15
N PHE A 50 -6.79 -1.61 9.83
CA PHE A 50 -7.58 -2.07 8.65
C PHE A 50 -6.64 -2.44 7.46
N GLY A 51 -6.98 -3.48 6.68
CA GLY A 51 -5.98 -4.38 6.08
C GLY A 51 -5.74 -4.35 4.57
N ALA A 52 -4.47 -4.56 4.21
CA ALA A 52 -3.99 -5.28 3.01
C ALA A 52 -2.70 -6.07 3.34
N ALA A 53 -2.62 -6.66 4.54
CA ALA A 53 -1.55 -7.55 5.02
C ALA A 53 -1.96 -8.10 6.40
N TYR A 54 -2.64 -9.24 6.45
CA TYR A 54 -3.04 -9.87 7.71
C TYR A 54 -1.87 -10.63 8.36
N SER A 55 -0.98 -9.88 9.00
CA SER A 55 0.09 -10.41 9.85
C SER A 55 -0.43 -11.00 11.16
N ARG A 56 0.20 -12.10 11.62
CA ARG A 56 0.04 -12.70 12.95
C ARG A 56 0.23 -11.68 14.08
N LYS A 57 0.95 -10.60 13.79
CA LYS A 57 1.34 -9.54 14.73
C LYS A 57 0.27 -8.44 14.89
N CYS A 58 -0.76 -8.40 14.04
CA CYS A 58 -1.83 -7.40 14.16
C CYS A 58 -2.73 -7.70 15.36
N ARG A 59 -2.86 -6.73 16.28
CA ARG A 59 -3.76 -6.80 17.45
C ARG A 59 -5.21 -6.44 17.10
N TRP A 60 -5.44 -5.48 16.21
CA TRP A 60 -6.78 -4.98 15.86
C TRP A 60 -7.06 -5.10 14.36
N ARG A 61 -8.32 -5.22 13.94
CA ARG A 61 -8.76 -5.40 12.54
C ARG A 61 -10.08 -4.69 12.31
N SER A 62 -10.22 -3.88 11.28
CA SER A 62 -11.53 -3.37 10.88
C SER A 62 -12.22 -4.32 9.88
N CYS A 63 -13.52 -4.54 10.07
CA CYS A 63 -14.36 -5.43 9.29
C CYS A 63 -15.64 -4.68 8.88
N ASN A 64 -16.08 -4.88 7.64
CA ASN A 64 -17.34 -4.34 7.15
C ASN A 64 -18.36 -5.46 7.08
N VAL A 65 -19.44 -5.35 7.86
CA VAL A 65 -20.48 -6.37 7.96
C VAL A 65 -21.81 -5.78 7.51
N ARG A 66 -22.57 -6.55 6.75
CA ARG A 66 -23.95 -6.20 6.42
C ARG A 66 -24.81 -6.42 7.65
N THR A 67 -25.42 -5.34 8.16
CA THR A 67 -26.16 -5.37 9.44
C THR A 67 -27.66 -5.60 9.28
N ASP A 68 -28.22 -5.53 8.07
CA ASP A 68 -29.65 -5.76 7.83
C ASP A 68 -29.99 -6.28 6.41
N SER A 69 -31.29 -6.49 6.16
CA SER A 69 -31.86 -6.82 4.85
C SER A 69 -31.86 -5.64 3.85
N SER A 70 -31.61 -4.41 4.32
CA SER A 70 -31.53 -3.18 3.50
C SER A 70 -30.17 -2.96 2.83
N ARG A 71 -29.26 -3.96 2.92
CA ARG A 71 -27.91 -3.95 2.31
C ARG A 71 -26.98 -2.86 2.87
N LYS A 72 -27.28 -2.30 4.04
CA LYS A 72 -26.39 -1.34 4.71
C LYS A 72 -25.20 -2.07 5.33
N VAL A 73 -24.03 -1.44 5.21
CA VAL A 73 -22.75 -1.97 5.69
C VAL A 73 -22.31 -1.13 6.87
N THR A 74 -21.82 -1.76 7.93
CA THR A 74 -21.25 -1.08 9.11
C THR A 74 -19.80 -1.51 9.27
N ALA A 75 -18.92 -0.56 9.57
CA ALA A 75 -17.51 -0.82 9.85
C ALA A 75 -17.32 -1.04 11.36
N PHE A 76 -16.60 -2.10 11.73
CA PHE A 76 -16.35 -2.51 13.11
C PHE A 76 -14.87 -2.70 13.35
N LEU A 77 -14.37 -2.37 14.53
CA LEU A 77 -13.08 -2.80 15.06
C LEU A 77 -13.22 -4.15 15.75
N VAL A 78 -12.33 -5.07 15.40
CA VAL A 78 -12.30 -6.43 15.93
C VAL A 78 -10.90 -6.68 16.51
N GLU A 79 -10.84 -7.22 17.72
CA GLU A 79 -9.58 -7.53 18.40
C GLU A 79 -9.17 -8.99 18.18
N LYS A 80 -7.86 -9.21 18.10
CA LYS A 80 -7.26 -10.53 18.18
C LYS A 80 -7.59 -11.15 19.55
N GLY A 81 -8.20 -12.33 19.52
CA GLY A 81 -8.57 -13.06 20.74
C GLY A 81 -10.03 -12.90 21.13
N MET A 82 -10.83 -12.12 20.39
CA MET A 82 -12.28 -12.16 20.49
C MET A 82 -12.77 -13.58 20.18
N ASP A 83 -13.69 -14.07 21.02
CA ASP A 83 -14.30 -15.38 20.83
C ASP A 83 -15.09 -15.41 19.51
N GLY A 84 -14.99 -16.52 18.77
CA GLY A 84 -15.53 -16.62 17.42
C GLY A 84 -14.67 -16.00 16.31
N LEU A 85 -13.53 -15.38 16.60
CA LEU A 85 -12.57 -14.92 15.57
C LEU A 85 -11.47 -15.96 15.32
N ALA A 86 -11.48 -16.56 14.14
CA ALA A 86 -10.41 -17.44 13.68
C ALA A 86 -9.73 -16.89 12.41
N ARG A 87 -8.53 -17.41 12.13
CA ARG A 87 -7.72 -17.02 10.97
C ARG A 87 -7.28 -18.24 10.17
N GLY A 88 -7.23 -18.09 8.86
CA GLY A 88 -6.69 -19.11 7.97
C GLY A 88 -5.17 -19.18 7.98
N ASN A 89 -4.64 -20.09 7.17
CA ASN A 89 -3.21 -20.21 6.92
C ASN A 89 -2.70 -19.04 6.08
N LYS A 90 -1.38 -18.82 6.12
CA LYS A 90 -0.71 -17.84 5.26
C LYS A 90 -0.85 -18.30 3.80
N LEU A 91 -1.32 -17.42 2.92
CA LEU A 91 -1.40 -17.67 1.49
C LEU A 91 -0.01 -17.76 0.86
N ASP A 92 0.19 -18.73 -0.02
CA ASP A 92 1.37 -18.83 -0.88
C ASP A 92 1.15 -17.98 -2.14
N LYS A 93 1.82 -16.81 -2.18
CA LYS A 93 1.58 -15.77 -3.19
C LYS A 93 2.77 -15.66 -4.14
N LEU A 94 2.53 -15.27 -5.39
CA LEU A 94 3.59 -14.96 -6.36
C LEU A 94 4.57 -13.91 -5.82
N GLY A 95 4.04 -12.76 -5.40
CA GLY A 95 4.82 -11.63 -4.87
C GLY A 95 4.44 -11.25 -3.44
N MET A 96 5.16 -10.26 -2.88
CA MET A 96 4.89 -9.72 -1.54
C MET A 96 4.86 -10.80 -0.45
N ARG A 97 5.72 -11.82 -0.57
CA ARG A 97 5.70 -13.06 0.24
C ARG A 97 5.97 -12.83 1.73
N CYS A 98 6.68 -11.74 2.09
CA CYS A 98 6.93 -11.38 3.48
C CYS A 98 5.72 -10.68 4.14
N SER A 99 4.82 -10.09 3.35
CA SER A 99 3.52 -9.64 3.84
C SER A 99 2.62 -10.86 4.05
N GLU A 100 2.25 -11.14 5.29
CA GLU A 100 1.31 -12.23 5.58
C GLU A 100 -0.09 -11.83 5.10
N THR A 101 -0.74 -12.73 4.37
CA THR A 101 -2.14 -12.58 3.95
C THR A 101 -2.82 -13.89 4.27
N CYS A 102 -4.00 -13.84 4.88
CA CYS A 102 -4.79 -14.99 5.25
C CYS A 102 -6.27 -14.64 5.25
N GLU A 103 -7.11 -15.66 5.24
CA GLU A 103 -8.56 -15.52 5.44
C GLU A 103 -8.87 -15.24 6.92
N LEU A 104 -10.05 -14.64 7.15
CA LEU A 104 -10.62 -14.44 8.47
C LEU A 104 -11.97 -15.13 8.54
N PHE A 105 -12.18 -15.88 9.62
CA PHE A 105 -13.42 -16.57 9.91
C PHE A 105 -14.06 -15.90 11.12
N PHE A 106 -15.33 -15.55 10.98
CA PHE A 106 -16.14 -14.95 12.03
C PHE A 106 -17.31 -15.90 12.31
N ASP A 107 -17.31 -16.51 13.49
CA ASP A 107 -18.36 -17.42 13.96
C ASP A 107 -19.04 -16.81 15.19
N ASN A 108 -20.24 -16.25 15.00
CA ASN A 108 -21.06 -15.68 16.07
C ASN A 108 -20.31 -14.76 17.04
N ILE A 109 -19.39 -13.96 16.51
CA ILE A 109 -18.59 -13.02 17.30
C ILE A 109 -19.47 -11.93 17.93
N HIS A 110 -19.30 -11.72 19.24
CA HIS A 110 -19.90 -10.59 19.93
C HIS A 110 -18.99 -9.36 19.81
N ILE A 111 -19.45 -8.33 19.09
CA ILE A 111 -18.73 -7.06 18.92
C ILE A 111 -19.47 -5.97 19.71
N PRO A 112 -18.83 -5.28 20.65
CA PRO A 112 -19.51 -4.30 21.48
C PRO A 112 -19.75 -2.99 20.70
N PRO A 113 -20.80 -2.20 21.02
CA PRO A 113 -21.18 -1.02 20.24
C PRO A 113 -20.09 0.06 20.11
N GLU A 114 -19.20 0.18 21.10
CA GLU A 114 -18.07 1.10 21.09
C GLU A 114 -17.04 0.79 20.01
N ASN A 115 -17.05 -0.41 19.44
CA ASN A 115 -16.17 -0.81 18.36
C ASN A 115 -16.70 -0.41 16.98
N ILE A 116 -17.85 0.27 16.89
CA ILE A 116 -18.38 0.76 15.61
C ILE A 116 -17.56 1.97 15.13
N LEU A 117 -16.98 1.85 13.93
CA LEU A 117 -16.28 2.93 13.25
C LEU A 117 -17.26 3.76 12.42
N GLY A 118 -17.42 5.03 12.79
CA GLY A 118 -18.40 5.92 12.16
C GLY A 118 -19.83 5.63 12.59
N THR A 119 -20.78 5.83 11.70
CA THR A 119 -22.20 5.64 11.99
C THR A 119 -22.67 4.24 11.58
N PRO A 120 -23.48 3.53 12.39
CA PRO A 120 -24.12 2.28 11.97
C PRO A 120 -24.83 2.44 10.62
N GLY A 121 -24.52 1.55 9.68
CA GLY A 121 -25.05 1.56 8.31
C GLY A 121 -24.32 2.46 7.32
N GLU A 122 -23.30 3.22 7.73
CA GLU A 122 -22.48 4.09 6.87
C GLU A 122 -21.06 3.56 6.61
N GLY A 123 -20.79 2.28 6.86
CA GLY A 123 -19.47 1.66 6.65
C GLY A 123 -18.91 1.80 5.23
N ALA A 124 -19.79 1.84 4.22
CA ALA A 124 -19.38 2.12 2.84
C ALA A 124 -18.75 3.52 2.68
N LYS A 125 -19.25 4.52 3.42
CA LYS A 125 -18.70 5.88 3.41
C LYS A 125 -17.34 5.94 4.09
N VAL A 126 -17.18 5.21 5.21
CA VAL A 126 -15.91 5.07 5.93
C VAL A 126 -14.85 4.39 5.06
N LEU A 127 -15.23 3.35 4.31
CA LEU A 127 -14.35 2.73 3.33
C LEU A 127 -13.93 3.72 2.24
N MET A 128 -14.90 4.41 1.64
CA MET A 128 -14.66 5.27 0.49
C MET A 128 -13.88 6.55 0.84
N SER A 129 -13.92 7.02 2.08
CA SER A 129 -13.28 8.27 2.51
C SER A 129 -11.75 8.18 2.57
N GLY A 130 -11.17 6.99 2.74
CA GLY A 130 -9.71 6.80 2.79
C GLY A 130 -9.10 6.21 1.54
N LEU A 131 -9.89 5.67 0.61
CA LEU A 131 -9.39 5.04 -0.62
C LEU A 131 -8.50 5.97 -1.45
N ASP A 132 -8.80 7.26 -1.50
CA ASP A 132 -8.00 8.21 -2.30
C ASP A 132 -6.63 8.45 -1.66
N SER A 133 -6.57 8.61 -0.34
CA SER A 133 -5.30 8.67 0.40
C SER A 133 -4.51 7.36 0.30
N GLU A 134 -5.20 6.23 0.29
CA GLU A 134 -4.61 4.91 0.15
C GLU A 134 -3.93 4.72 -1.19
N ARG A 135 -4.64 5.03 -2.29
CA ARG A 135 -4.08 4.97 -3.65
C ARG A 135 -2.80 5.80 -3.75
N LEU A 136 -2.87 7.02 -3.24
CA LEU A 136 -1.76 7.96 -3.29
C LEU A 136 -0.55 7.47 -2.49
N VAL A 137 -0.75 7.05 -1.23
CA VAL A 137 0.35 6.57 -0.38
C VAL A 137 0.94 5.27 -0.92
N LEU A 138 0.10 4.32 -1.36
CA LEU A 138 0.56 3.03 -1.89
C LEU A 138 1.28 3.15 -3.23
N ALA A 139 1.09 4.23 -3.99
CA ALA A 139 1.85 4.51 -5.22
C ALA A 139 3.35 4.68 -4.96
N GLY A 140 3.75 4.99 -3.72
CA GLY A 140 5.15 4.95 -3.32
C GLY A 140 5.75 3.53 -3.38
N GLY A 141 4.94 2.48 -3.31
CA GLY A 141 5.39 1.09 -3.45
C GLY A 141 6.04 0.80 -4.80
N PRO A 142 5.31 0.97 -5.91
CA PRO A 142 5.85 0.88 -7.26
C PRO A 142 7.07 1.78 -7.52
N LEU A 143 7.09 3.02 -7.01
CA LEU A 143 8.28 3.88 -7.12
C LEU A 143 9.52 3.26 -6.46
N GLY A 144 9.37 2.73 -5.24
CA GLY A 144 10.46 2.07 -4.53
C GLY A 144 10.99 0.86 -5.29
N ILE A 145 10.11 0.08 -5.93
CA ILE A 145 10.50 -1.05 -6.78
C ILE A 145 11.32 -0.57 -7.99
N MET A 146 10.89 0.50 -8.67
CA MET A 146 11.63 1.06 -9.79
C MET A 146 13.02 1.58 -9.36
N ALA A 147 13.10 2.24 -8.20
CA ALA A 147 14.38 2.65 -7.64
C ALA A 147 15.31 1.45 -7.37
N ALA A 148 14.78 0.40 -6.74
CA ALA A 148 15.54 -0.82 -6.47
C ALA A 148 16.03 -1.52 -7.75
N CYS A 149 15.20 -1.51 -8.81
CA CYS A 149 15.59 -2.01 -10.12
C CYS A 149 16.82 -1.27 -10.67
N LEU A 150 16.79 0.06 -10.63
CA LEU A 150 17.92 0.88 -11.09
C LEU A 150 19.18 0.68 -10.23
N ASP A 151 19.03 0.55 -8.92
CA ASP A 151 20.14 0.29 -7.99
C ASP A 151 20.87 -1.02 -8.28
N VAL A 152 20.14 -2.03 -8.74
CA VAL A 152 20.70 -3.35 -9.07
C VAL A 152 21.31 -3.32 -10.47
N VAL A 153 20.60 -2.78 -11.45
CA VAL A 153 21.02 -2.82 -12.86
C VAL A 153 22.25 -1.95 -13.10
N PHE A 154 22.25 -0.72 -12.59
CA PHE A 154 23.28 0.27 -12.90
C PHE A 154 24.71 -0.22 -12.59
N PRO A 155 25.05 -0.69 -11.38
CA PRO A 155 26.37 -1.25 -11.12
C PRO A 155 26.61 -2.54 -11.90
N TYR A 156 25.60 -3.41 -12.05
CA TYR A 156 25.76 -4.70 -12.72
C TYR A 156 26.24 -4.55 -14.17
N ILE A 157 25.60 -3.68 -14.96
CA ILE A 157 25.93 -3.53 -16.39
C ILE A 157 27.29 -2.85 -16.61
N ASN A 158 27.79 -2.08 -15.64
CA ASN A 158 29.12 -1.46 -15.69
C ASN A 158 30.23 -2.46 -15.35
N HIS A 159 29.96 -3.43 -14.48
CA HIS A 159 30.93 -4.46 -14.10
C HIS A 159 30.89 -5.70 -15.01
N ARG A 160 29.71 -6.08 -15.51
CA ARG A 160 29.54 -7.23 -16.38
C ARG A 160 30.16 -6.94 -17.75
N GLN A 161 31.06 -7.81 -18.19
CA GLN A 161 31.65 -7.74 -19.52
C GLN A 161 31.08 -8.81 -20.45
N GLN A 162 30.84 -8.45 -21.70
CA GLN A 162 30.51 -9.37 -22.78
C GLN A 162 31.08 -8.83 -24.09
N PHE A 163 31.53 -9.72 -24.97
CA PHE A 163 32.23 -9.34 -26.22
C PHE A 163 33.41 -8.38 -25.99
N GLY A 164 34.13 -8.54 -24.88
CA GLY A 164 35.36 -7.78 -24.58
C GLY A 164 35.16 -6.37 -24.01
N GLN A 165 33.92 -5.94 -23.71
CA GLN A 165 33.64 -4.63 -23.11
C GLN A 165 32.52 -4.71 -22.07
N PRO A 166 32.38 -3.70 -21.19
CA PRO A 166 31.22 -3.55 -20.32
C PRO A 166 29.89 -3.62 -21.09
N VAL A 167 28.90 -4.28 -20.50
CA VAL A 167 27.55 -4.38 -21.07
C VAL A 167 26.90 -3.00 -21.20
N ALA A 168 27.27 -2.05 -20.34
CA ALA A 168 26.84 -0.66 -20.40
C ALA A 168 27.22 0.08 -21.70
N ASP A 169 28.22 -0.39 -22.46
CA ASP A 169 28.69 0.28 -23.67
C ASP A 169 27.85 -0.05 -24.91
N PHE A 170 27.00 -1.08 -24.84
CA PHE A 170 26.09 -1.42 -25.95
C PHE A 170 24.90 -0.45 -25.99
N GLN A 171 24.63 0.13 -27.16
CA GLN A 171 23.54 1.09 -27.35
C GLN A 171 22.16 0.56 -26.94
N LEU A 172 21.89 -0.74 -27.18
CA LEU A 172 20.64 -1.37 -26.73
C LEU A 172 20.48 -1.33 -25.21
N MET A 173 21.58 -1.48 -24.46
CA MET A 173 21.58 -1.43 -23.01
C MET A 173 21.43 0.01 -22.51
N GLN A 174 22.11 0.95 -23.16
CA GLN A 174 21.97 2.38 -22.87
C GLN A 174 20.53 2.86 -23.08
N GLY A 175 19.89 2.43 -24.16
CA GLY A 175 18.48 2.72 -24.44
C GLY A 175 17.56 2.19 -23.35
N LYS A 176 17.68 0.91 -22.98
CA LYS A 176 16.88 0.32 -21.89
C LYS A 176 17.06 1.03 -20.55
N LEU A 177 18.30 1.37 -20.19
CA LEU A 177 18.58 2.11 -18.97
C LEU A 177 18.00 3.53 -19.02
N ALA A 178 18.11 4.22 -20.16
CA ALA A 178 17.54 5.55 -20.36
C ALA A 178 16.02 5.54 -20.24
N ASP A 179 15.34 4.54 -20.82
CA ASP A 179 13.89 4.36 -20.71
C ASP A 179 13.49 4.10 -19.25
N ALA A 180 14.16 3.17 -18.57
CA ALA A 180 13.89 2.85 -17.17
C ALA A 180 14.09 4.07 -16.25
N TYR A 181 15.17 4.84 -16.46
CA TYR A 181 15.44 6.05 -15.69
C TYR A 181 14.40 7.15 -15.95
N THR A 182 14.03 7.36 -17.22
CA THR A 182 13.02 8.37 -17.60
C THR A 182 11.66 8.03 -17.03
N ILE A 183 11.28 6.75 -17.07
CA ILE A 183 10.08 6.24 -16.40
C ILE A 183 10.15 6.54 -14.91
N PHE A 184 11.22 6.16 -14.22
CA PHE A 184 11.33 6.37 -12.78
C PHE A 184 11.22 7.85 -12.40
N ILE A 185 11.98 8.74 -13.05
CA ILE A 185 12.02 10.16 -12.67
C ILE A 185 10.69 10.88 -12.97
N SER A 186 10.05 10.56 -14.10
CA SER A 186 8.76 11.16 -14.49
C SER A 186 7.64 10.74 -13.54
N HIS A 187 7.59 9.46 -13.16
CA HIS A 187 6.56 8.95 -12.26
C HIS A 187 6.77 9.42 -10.82
N ARG A 188 8.03 9.55 -10.39
CA ARG A 188 8.35 10.15 -9.08
C ARG A 188 7.90 11.60 -9.01
N ALA A 189 8.19 12.40 -10.04
CA ALA A 189 7.74 13.79 -10.12
C ALA A 189 6.21 13.89 -10.13
N PHE A 190 5.52 13.05 -10.92
CA PHE A 190 4.07 13.04 -10.99
C PHE A 190 3.44 12.66 -9.64
N LEU A 191 3.88 11.57 -9.01
CA LEU A 191 3.35 11.15 -7.72
C LEU A 191 3.53 12.25 -6.66
N TYR A 192 4.72 12.85 -6.57
CA TYR A 192 4.98 13.87 -5.56
C TYR A 192 4.21 15.16 -5.83
N SER A 193 3.97 15.50 -7.10
CA SER A 193 3.10 16.62 -7.48
C SER A 193 1.66 16.38 -7.02
N VAL A 194 1.10 15.19 -7.32
CA VAL A 194 -0.25 14.82 -6.86
C VAL A 194 -0.32 14.78 -5.34
N ALA A 195 0.72 14.28 -4.66
CA ALA A 195 0.74 14.23 -3.21
C ALA A 195 0.76 15.62 -2.55
N ARG A 196 1.48 16.57 -3.16
CA ARG A 196 1.46 17.97 -2.73
C ARG A 196 0.07 18.59 -2.93
N ALA A 197 -0.49 18.45 -4.13
CA ALA A 197 -1.83 18.95 -4.44
C ALA A 197 -2.91 18.32 -3.53
N TYR A 198 -2.78 17.04 -3.18
CA TYR A 198 -3.68 16.38 -2.23
C TYR A 198 -3.58 16.98 -0.83
N SER A 199 -2.38 17.32 -0.38
CA SER A 199 -2.15 17.97 0.92
C SER A 199 -2.72 19.39 0.97
N GLU A 200 -2.76 20.08 -0.18
CA GLU A 200 -3.36 21.41 -0.35
C GLU A 200 -4.88 21.36 -0.58
N GLY A 201 -5.47 20.17 -0.69
CA GLY A 201 -6.90 19.98 -0.98
C GLY A 201 -7.28 20.25 -2.44
N SER A 202 -6.31 20.38 -3.35
CA SER A 202 -6.51 20.67 -4.77
C SER A 202 -6.52 19.44 -5.67
N ALA A 203 -6.03 18.28 -5.20
CA ALA A 203 -6.13 17.01 -5.93
C ALA A 203 -7.42 16.25 -5.63
N GLY A 204 -8.02 15.68 -6.67
CA GLY A 204 -9.22 14.87 -6.58
C GLY A 204 -8.95 13.37 -6.58
N ARG A 205 -10.05 12.61 -6.56
CA ARG A 205 -10.07 11.14 -6.70
C ARG A 205 -9.37 10.67 -7.98
N ALA A 206 -9.61 11.36 -9.10
CA ALA A 206 -9.06 11.00 -10.40
C ALA A 206 -7.52 11.07 -10.38
N ASP A 207 -6.95 12.10 -9.75
CA ASP A 207 -5.51 12.29 -9.66
C ASP A 207 -4.85 11.19 -8.82
N CYS A 208 -5.44 10.85 -7.68
CA CYS A 208 -4.96 9.76 -6.81
C CYS A 208 -4.99 8.41 -7.54
N ALA A 209 -6.05 8.15 -8.31
CA ALA A 209 -6.18 6.93 -9.12
C ALA A 209 -5.17 6.90 -10.28
N ALA A 210 -4.96 8.04 -10.96
CA ALA A 210 -3.97 8.16 -12.03
C ALA A 210 -2.55 7.90 -11.50
N ALA A 211 -2.21 8.44 -10.32
CA ALA A 211 -0.91 8.28 -9.69
C ALA A 211 -0.56 6.80 -9.44
N ILE A 212 -1.47 6.02 -8.83
CA ILE A 212 -1.22 4.59 -8.60
C ILE A 212 -1.19 3.79 -9.89
N LEU A 213 -2.09 4.08 -10.84
CA LEU A 213 -2.20 3.36 -12.11
C LEU A 213 -0.89 3.44 -12.90
N CYS A 214 -0.42 4.66 -13.18
CA CYS A 214 0.78 4.85 -13.98
C CYS A 214 2.03 4.26 -13.29
N CYS A 215 2.17 4.45 -11.97
CA CYS A 215 3.31 3.94 -11.23
C CYS A 215 3.31 2.41 -11.20
N ALA A 216 2.16 1.76 -10.99
CA ALA A 216 2.06 0.31 -10.88
C ALA A 216 2.37 -0.40 -12.20
N GLU A 217 1.81 0.07 -13.32
CA GLU A 217 2.07 -0.51 -14.63
C GLU A 217 3.54 -0.36 -15.02
N LYS A 218 4.10 0.83 -14.82
CA LYS A 218 5.48 1.09 -15.20
C LYS A 218 6.52 0.47 -14.27
N ALA A 219 6.21 0.26 -13.00
CA ALA A 219 7.06 -0.55 -12.14
C ALA A 219 7.18 -1.99 -12.63
N THR A 220 6.08 -2.58 -13.13
CA THR A 220 6.12 -3.93 -13.72
C THR A 220 6.98 -3.95 -14.99
N HIS A 221 6.83 -2.95 -15.85
CA HIS A 221 7.64 -2.81 -17.07
C HIS A 221 9.15 -2.68 -16.75
N VAL A 222 9.51 -1.77 -15.83
CA VAL A 222 10.91 -1.55 -15.43
C VAL A 222 11.49 -2.81 -14.76
N ALA A 223 10.71 -3.54 -13.97
CA ALA A 223 11.15 -4.79 -13.36
C ALA A 223 11.43 -5.87 -14.43
N LEU A 224 10.59 -5.97 -15.47
CA LEU A 224 10.82 -6.91 -16.59
C LEU A 224 12.07 -6.53 -17.39
N ASP A 225 12.25 -5.25 -17.70
CA ASP A 225 13.47 -4.78 -18.37
C ASP A 225 14.71 -5.01 -17.53
N THR A 226 14.60 -4.89 -16.21
CA THR A 226 15.68 -5.17 -15.26
C THR A 226 16.11 -6.63 -15.35
N ILE A 227 15.17 -7.58 -15.29
CA ILE A 227 15.47 -9.00 -15.49
C ILE A 227 16.19 -9.20 -16.83
N GLN A 228 15.69 -8.59 -17.90
CA GLN A 228 16.30 -8.69 -19.22
C GLN A 228 17.73 -8.13 -19.27
N MET A 229 17.99 -7.01 -18.60
CA MET A 229 19.31 -6.37 -18.52
C MET A 229 20.32 -7.18 -17.68
N LEU A 230 19.83 -7.96 -16.72
CA LEU A 230 20.65 -8.88 -15.92
C LEU A 230 20.98 -10.19 -16.65
N GLY A 231 20.23 -10.53 -17.71
CA GLY A 231 20.35 -11.77 -18.45
C GLY A 231 19.90 -12.98 -17.62
N GLY A 232 20.56 -14.13 -17.77
CA GLY A 232 20.18 -15.35 -17.02
C GLY A 232 20.35 -15.28 -15.49
N ASN A 233 20.93 -14.19 -14.96
CA ASN A 233 21.05 -13.95 -13.52
C ASN A 233 19.84 -13.20 -12.93
N GLY A 234 19.01 -12.57 -13.77
CA GLY A 234 17.80 -11.86 -13.36
C GLY A 234 16.66 -12.81 -13.07
#